data_AF-A0A7Y8Y5T6-F1
#
_entry.id   AF-A0A7Y8Y5T6-F1
#
_cell.length_a   1.000
_cell.length_b   1.000
_cell.length_c   1.000
_cell.angle_alpha   90.00
_cell.angle_beta   90.00
_cell.angle_gamma   90.00
#
_symmetry.space_group_name_H-M   'P 1'
#
loop_
_entity.id
_entity.type
_entity.pdbx_description
1 polymer ?
#
loop_
_entity_poly.entity_id
_entity_poly.type
_entity_poly.pdbx_seq_one_letter_code
_entity_poly.pdbx_strand_id
1 'polypeptide(L)'
;MSNCSTENDVITSRHVNHQSIEWTATSFEKLSNDIKFNMAMKGVEQILIMQNTSNKTVIEETNGFTIDSSIVYTTTVNNKVFYDVGITRQNLPEYINYVENLHIEIDSANSIKAAIFKYDLNDLGKAESAVSFPINFDLSTAKTELPVEECDVFDVYEIRRCTCDGHHWPGDPDCRCTEYGGQAGSITYLGAMEICTGGGSGGGGPIGGGGTGGGSGGGGYTSTSSVSPYSYISARKKSLRQNAPVGLGATKASWLTSWVNANQGEGISSIAYDYLESDYYNPAYPGLISTATTYPATYVKNLAEAIDLAQSSNQPFQNVFPFYIALSEVQKAWLNANPPLKPQIMNYIGTTGDTAMGVFMVSFFMSHPAVTFPRFKNAFLNQNQGKDIEFSAADEAFWNDPNLTFPSQVLPSLANFTANFPSHQNPNYATSTQMYAAVGGAPNSIFLSSGNGNTCALRVSWALLRCGIQIPNIPTQTFLGADGKYYFLGAKPMLKWMKKTFGEESIWLDSSYAGNNGQGFFDTLNSVSGIYVMIPNDPSAAGFDASGHIDLMTNGDCNGGCYFNPEGGVKDIWTLN
;
A
#
# COMPACT_ATOMS: atom_id res chain seq x y z
N MET A 1 50.41 -18.98 -42.44
CA MET A 1 51.24 -17.76 -42.49
C MET A 1 50.70 -16.87 -43.59
N SER A 2 49.97 -15.82 -43.22
CA SER A 2 49.64 -14.70 -44.08
C SER A 2 49.24 -13.54 -43.18
N ASN A 3 50.16 -12.58 -43.06
CA ASN A 3 49.99 -11.30 -42.39
C ASN A 3 48.88 -10.50 -43.06
N CYS A 4 48.03 -9.85 -42.28
CA CYS A 4 47.33 -8.64 -42.69
C CYS A 4 47.52 -7.58 -41.60
N SER A 5 48.20 -6.52 -41.99
CA SER A 5 48.44 -5.28 -41.26
C SER A 5 47.14 -4.53 -41.01
N THR A 6 47.01 -3.99 -39.80
CA THR A 6 46.00 -3.01 -39.39
C THR A 6 46.23 -1.70 -40.15
N GLU A 7 45.28 -1.30 -41.00
CA GLU A 7 45.15 0.07 -41.47
C GLU A 7 44.28 0.82 -40.47
N ASN A 8 44.87 1.85 -39.85
CA ASN A 8 44.21 2.76 -38.92
C ASN A 8 43.53 3.87 -39.72
N ASP A 9 42.20 3.93 -39.70
CA ASP A 9 41.48 5.17 -40.01
C ASP A 9 41.62 6.13 -38.83
N VAL A 10 42.50 7.12 -38.98
CA VAL A 10 42.65 8.23 -38.05
C VAL A 10 41.67 9.33 -38.44
N ILE A 11 40.56 9.41 -37.70
CA ILE A 11 39.75 10.64 -37.65
C ILE A 11 40.33 11.50 -36.52
N THR A 12 41.15 12.49 -36.88
CA THR A 12 41.58 13.55 -35.97
C THR A 12 40.43 14.53 -35.73
N SER A 13 39.55 14.18 -34.79
CA SER A 13 38.77 15.15 -34.03
C SER A 13 39.54 15.43 -32.74
N ARG A 14 39.65 16.70 -32.35
CA ARG A 14 40.36 17.15 -31.15
C ARG A 14 39.55 16.69 -29.93
N HIS A 15 39.66 15.41 -29.57
CA HIS A 15 39.12 14.90 -28.33
C HIS A 15 40.01 15.41 -27.20
N VAL A 16 39.42 16.21 -26.31
CA VAL A 16 39.88 16.29 -24.92
C VAL A 16 40.07 14.85 -24.46
N ASN A 17 41.15 14.54 -23.73
CA ASN A 17 41.45 13.17 -23.31
C ASN A 17 40.31 12.63 -22.42
N HIS A 18 39.27 12.03 -23.01
CA HIS A 18 38.20 11.38 -22.28
C HIS A 18 38.82 10.15 -21.62
N GLN A 19 39.09 10.23 -20.31
CA GLN A 19 39.41 9.03 -19.54
C GLN A 19 38.11 8.24 -19.39
N SER A 20 38.02 7.10 -20.06
CA SER A 20 36.93 6.15 -19.85
C SER A 20 37.08 5.53 -18.45
N ILE A 21 36.11 5.76 -17.58
CA ILE A 21 36.04 5.12 -16.26
C ILE A 21 35.14 3.89 -16.39
N GLU A 22 35.72 2.70 -16.20
CA GLU A 22 34.96 1.45 -16.18
C GLU A 22 34.39 1.19 -14.78
N TRP A 23 33.08 0.95 -14.70
CA TRP A 23 32.41 0.54 -13.46
C TRP A 23 32.07 -0.93 -13.49
N THR A 24 32.33 -1.64 -12.40
CA THR A 24 31.97 -3.05 -12.22
C THR A 24 30.89 -3.17 -11.16
N ALA A 25 29.72 -3.70 -11.54
CA ALA A 25 28.69 -4.06 -10.59
C ALA A 25 29.00 -5.41 -9.94
N THR A 26 28.99 -5.47 -8.61
CA THR A 26 29.23 -6.68 -7.81
C THR A 26 28.31 -6.71 -6.60
N SER A 27 28.31 -7.81 -5.83
CA SER A 27 27.52 -7.93 -4.60
C SER A 27 28.39 -7.78 -3.35
N PHE A 28 27.78 -7.43 -2.22
CA PHE A 28 28.47 -7.42 -0.92
C PHE A 28 29.12 -8.76 -0.60
N GLU A 29 28.44 -9.87 -0.87
CA GLU A 29 28.97 -11.23 -0.63
C GLU A 29 30.27 -11.50 -1.43
N LYS A 30 30.38 -10.97 -2.65
CA LYS A 30 31.60 -11.10 -3.44
C LYS A 30 32.72 -10.20 -2.91
N LEU A 31 32.37 -9.01 -2.43
CA LEU A 31 33.31 -8.04 -1.88
C LEU A 31 33.68 -8.32 -0.41
N SER A 32 32.96 -9.18 0.31
CA SER A 32 33.26 -9.48 1.72
C SER A 32 34.59 -10.20 1.92
N ASN A 33 35.20 -10.70 0.84
CA ASN A 33 36.56 -11.24 0.84
C ASN A 33 37.62 -10.22 0.35
N ASP A 34 37.19 -9.07 -0.15
CA ASP A 34 38.08 -7.98 -0.56
C ASP A 34 38.55 -7.20 0.67
N ILE A 35 39.86 -7.27 0.94
CA ILE A 35 40.49 -6.63 2.10
C ILE A 35 40.28 -5.11 2.05
N LYS A 36 40.35 -4.48 0.87
CA LYS A 36 40.16 -3.04 0.71
C LYS A 36 38.70 -2.66 0.94
N PHE A 37 37.74 -3.43 0.43
CA PHE A 37 36.32 -3.17 0.70
C PHE A 37 35.99 -3.27 2.19
N ASN A 38 36.45 -4.34 2.86
CA ASN A 38 36.25 -4.51 4.29
C ASN A 38 36.92 -3.39 5.11
N MET A 39 38.10 -2.94 4.69
CA MET A 39 38.75 -1.77 5.28
C MET A 39 37.93 -0.50 5.07
N ALA A 40 37.38 -0.27 3.87
CA ALA A 40 36.49 0.84 3.57
C ALA A 40 35.26 0.85 4.47
N MET A 41 34.52 -0.26 4.51
CA MET A 41 33.29 -0.37 5.29
C MET A 41 33.55 -0.19 6.79
N LYS A 42 34.63 -0.80 7.32
CA LYS A 42 35.04 -0.60 8.70
C LYS A 42 35.53 0.83 8.98
N GLY A 43 36.17 1.48 8.00
CA GLY A 43 36.55 2.88 8.09
C GLY A 43 35.33 3.79 8.17
N VAL A 44 34.32 3.54 7.33
CA VAL A 44 33.03 4.24 7.38
C VAL A 44 32.33 4.02 8.72
N GLU A 45 32.28 2.79 9.23
CA GLU A 45 31.77 2.47 10.57
C GLU A 45 32.44 3.32 11.65
N GLN A 46 33.77 3.35 11.68
CA GLN A 46 34.54 4.08 12.69
C GLN A 46 34.35 5.59 12.56
N ILE A 47 34.31 6.13 11.34
CA ILE A 47 34.04 7.54 11.06
C ILE A 47 32.64 7.91 11.58
N LEU A 48 31.63 7.09 11.32
CA LEU A 48 30.24 7.35 11.75
C LEU A 48 30.08 7.21 13.28
N ILE A 49 30.79 6.26 13.91
CA ILE A 49 30.83 6.10 15.38
C ILE A 49 31.49 7.30 16.05
N MET A 50 32.59 7.82 15.51
CA MET A 50 33.30 8.98 16.07
C MET A 50 32.52 10.29 15.99
N GLN A 51 31.58 10.40 15.05
CA GLN A 51 30.79 11.61 14.83
C GLN A 51 29.51 11.66 15.66
N ASN A 52 29.11 10.54 16.27
CA ASN A 52 27.89 10.47 17.05
C ASN A 52 28.20 10.37 18.56
N THR A 53 27.72 11.34 19.35
CA THR A 53 27.87 11.36 20.81
C THR A 53 26.87 10.44 21.54
N SER A 54 26.13 9.61 20.81
CA SER A 54 25.14 8.68 21.38
C SER A 54 25.66 7.24 21.43
N ASN A 55 25.37 6.53 22.53
CA ASN A 55 25.88 5.18 22.88
C ASN A 55 25.29 4.03 22.02
N LYS A 56 25.04 4.23 20.72
CA LYS A 56 24.51 3.19 19.83
C LYS A 56 25.62 2.49 19.03
N THR A 57 25.47 1.19 18.78
CA THR A 57 26.56 0.30 18.33
C THR A 57 26.45 -0.19 16.88
N VAL A 58 25.45 0.25 16.10
CA VAL A 58 25.24 -0.20 14.70
C VAL A 58 24.98 1.00 13.78
N ILE A 59 25.56 1.01 12.57
CA ILE A 59 25.56 2.15 11.62
C ILE A 59 24.14 2.62 11.30
N GLU A 60 23.24 1.66 11.06
CA GLU A 60 21.93 1.94 10.48
C GLU A 60 21.02 2.69 11.45
N GLU A 61 21.09 2.33 12.74
CA GLU A 61 20.29 2.95 13.80
C GLU A 61 20.75 4.37 14.16
N THR A 62 21.97 4.71 13.78
CA THR A 62 22.70 5.90 14.23
C THR A 62 22.52 7.07 13.26
N ASN A 63 22.32 6.77 11.96
CA ASN A 63 22.19 7.78 10.89
C ASN A 63 20.87 7.70 10.11
N GLY A 64 19.96 6.81 10.53
CA GLY A 64 18.62 6.69 9.96
C GLY A 64 18.61 6.19 8.51
N PHE A 65 19.61 5.41 8.09
CA PHE A 65 19.65 4.75 6.79
C PHE A 65 20.16 3.31 6.88
N THR A 66 19.68 2.43 6.01
CA THR A 66 20.15 1.05 5.81
C THR A 66 20.89 0.98 4.49
N ILE A 67 22.05 0.31 4.50
CA ILE A 67 22.84 0.07 3.29
C ILE A 67 22.15 -1.02 2.46
N ASP A 68 21.90 -0.74 1.19
CA ASP A 68 21.43 -1.74 0.23
C ASP A 68 22.63 -2.59 -0.21
N SER A 69 22.64 -3.83 0.25
CA SER A 69 23.75 -4.76 0.01
C SER A 69 23.65 -5.54 -1.31
N SER A 70 22.61 -5.28 -2.11
CA SER A 70 22.35 -6.02 -3.34
C SER A 70 23.38 -5.75 -4.44
N ILE A 71 23.75 -4.49 -4.65
CA ILE A 71 24.67 -4.05 -5.71
C ILE A 71 25.64 -2.99 -5.16
N VAL A 72 26.94 -3.23 -5.42
CA VAL A 72 28.02 -2.28 -5.22
C VAL A 72 28.67 -2.01 -6.57
N TYR A 73 28.81 -0.74 -6.91
CA TYR A 73 29.58 -0.34 -8.08
C TYR A 73 31.01 -0.05 -7.66
N THR A 74 31.98 -0.64 -8.36
CA THR A 74 33.39 -0.42 -8.09
C THR A 74 34.09 0.14 -9.32
N THR A 75 35.01 1.06 -9.10
CA THR A 75 35.92 1.52 -10.15
C THR A 75 37.30 1.83 -9.58
N THR A 76 38.32 1.83 -10.44
CA THR A 76 39.69 2.21 -10.07
C THR A 76 40.18 3.29 -11.00
N VAL A 77 40.51 4.45 -10.46
CA VAL A 77 41.03 5.59 -11.22
C VAL A 77 42.26 6.14 -10.50
N ASN A 78 43.37 6.28 -11.22
CA ASN A 78 44.63 6.84 -10.68
C ASN A 78 45.09 6.16 -9.37
N ASN A 79 45.06 4.82 -9.32
CA ASN A 79 45.38 4.00 -8.14
C ASN A 79 44.47 4.21 -6.91
N LYS A 80 43.31 4.84 -7.09
CA LYS A 80 42.27 4.95 -6.08
C LYS A 80 41.14 4.00 -6.42
N VAL A 81 40.56 3.35 -5.41
CA VAL A 81 39.41 2.47 -5.55
C VAL A 81 38.17 3.18 -5.02
N PHE A 82 37.09 3.15 -5.77
CA PHE A 82 35.82 3.75 -5.41
C PHE A 82 34.76 2.65 -5.23
N TYR A 83 33.90 2.81 -4.23
CA TYR A 83 32.74 1.98 -3.99
C TYR A 83 31.50 2.86 -3.86
N ASP A 84 30.49 2.61 -4.69
CA ASP A 84 29.20 3.26 -4.63
C ASP A 84 28.12 2.24 -4.23
N VAL A 85 27.43 2.55 -3.13
CA VAL A 85 26.46 1.65 -2.51
C VAL A 85 25.14 2.39 -2.29
N GLY A 86 24.03 1.78 -2.69
CA GLY A 86 22.70 2.35 -2.42
C GLY A 86 22.41 2.43 -0.92
N ILE A 87 21.70 3.48 -0.49
CA ILE A 87 21.18 3.56 0.89
C ILE A 87 19.68 3.85 0.89
N THR A 88 18.98 3.33 1.88
CA THR A 88 17.54 3.53 2.10
C THR A 88 17.31 4.15 3.47
N ARG A 89 16.33 5.03 3.65
CA ARG A 89 16.01 5.59 4.98
C ARG A 89 14.66 5.11 5.47
N GLN A 90 14.59 4.75 6.74
CA GLN A 90 13.30 4.46 7.37
C GLN A 90 12.55 5.77 7.63
N ASN A 91 11.23 5.77 7.43
CA ASN A 91 10.33 6.93 7.61
C ASN A 91 10.44 8.04 6.56
N LEU A 92 10.86 7.73 5.34
CA LEU A 92 10.66 8.67 4.23
C LEU A 92 9.16 8.73 3.88
N PRO A 93 8.63 9.91 3.51
CA PRO A 93 7.28 10.01 2.96
C PRO A 93 7.12 9.03 1.80
N GLU A 94 5.91 8.51 1.60
CA GLU A 94 5.56 7.52 0.56
C GLU A 94 5.89 8.00 -0.88
N TYR A 95 6.25 9.28 -1.04
CA TYR A 95 6.66 9.92 -2.29
C TYR A 95 8.00 10.64 -2.11
N ILE A 96 9.11 9.92 -2.28
CA ILE A 96 10.43 10.53 -2.47
C ILE A 96 10.82 10.51 -3.93
N ASN A 97 11.17 11.68 -4.45
CA ASN A 97 11.67 11.83 -5.81
C ASN A 97 13.19 12.01 -5.77
N TYR A 98 13.90 11.19 -4.99
CA TYR A 98 15.36 11.20 -4.98
C TYR A 98 15.92 9.82 -4.62
N VAL A 99 17.15 9.55 -5.05
CA VAL A 99 17.94 8.38 -4.60
C VAL A 99 19.20 8.85 -3.88
N GLU A 100 19.69 8.07 -2.92
CA GLU A 100 20.92 8.36 -2.18
C GLU A 100 21.91 7.19 -2.30
N ASN A 101 23.18 7.51 -2.52
CA ASN A 101 24.29 6.55 -2.55
C ASN A 101 25.36 6.95 -1.54
N LEU A 102 25.92 5.97 -0.84
CA LEU A 102 27.17 6.10 -0.09
C LEU A 102 28.35 5.83 -1.04
N HIS A 103 29.18 6.84 -1.23
CA HIS A 103 30.39 6.77 -2.02
C HIS A 103 31.62 6.71 -1.11
N ILE A 104 32.52 5.77 -1.38
CA ILE A 104 33.70 5.51 -0.57
C ILE A 104 34.93 5.50 -1.49
N GLU A 105 35.90 6.36 -1.21
CA GLU A 105 37.20 6.42 -1.88
C GLU A 105 38.27 5.82 -0.98
N ILE A 106 39.11 4.94 -1.53
CA ILE A 106 40.32 4.43 -0.90
C ILE A 106 41.51 4.78 -1.79
N ASP A 107 42.45 5.57 -1.27
CA ASP A 107 43.67 5.90 -1.99
C ASP A 107 44.77 4.82 -1.88
N SER A 108 45.89 5.04 -2.56
CA SER A 108 47.02 4.11 -2.55
C SER A 108 47.71 3.96 -1.18
N ALA A 109 47.47 4.88 -0.25
CA ALA A 109 47.95 4.81 1.13
C ALA A 109 46.92 4.17 2.08
N ASN A 110 45.80 3.67 1.54
CA ASN A 110 44.63 3.17 2.27
C ASN A 110 43.96 4.23 3.16
N SER A 111 44.09 5.52 2.80
CA SER A 111 43.26 6.57 3.40
C SER A 111 41.84 6.46 2.85
N ILE A 112 40.84 6.54 3.73
CA ILE A 112 39.44 6.33 3.40
C ILE A 112 38.71 7.67 3.49
N LYS A 113 37.96 8.01 2.43
CA LYS A 113 37.01 9.12 2.41
C LYS A 113 35.62 8.58 2.06
N ALA A 114 34.57 9.17 2.64
CA ALA A 114 33.21 8.78 2.31
C ALA A 114 32.26 9.98 2.26
N ALA A 115 31.28 9.92 1.36
CA ALA A 115 30.24 10.93 1.19
C ALA A 115 28.90 10.28 0.82
N ILE A 116 27.78 10.93 1.17
CA ILE A 116 26.45 10.55 0.69
C ILE A 116 26.07 11.50 -0.44
N PHE A 117 25.82 10.94 -1.63
CA PHE A 117 25.30 11.67 -2.78
C PHE A 117 23.79 11.51 -2.86
N LYS A 118 23.08 12.62 -3.04
CA LYS A 118 21.62 12.65 -3.22
C LYS A 118 21.30 13.14 -4.64
N TYR A 119 20.53 12.35 -5.37
CA TYR A 119 20.14 12.63 -6.74
C TYR A 119 18.64 12.92 -6.80
N ASP A 120 18.26 14.14 -7.18
CA ASP A 120 16.86 14.53 -7.38
C ASP A 120 16.34 13.97 -8.71
N LEU A 121 15.25 13.20 -8.65
CA LEU A 121 14.59 12.57 -9.80
C LEU A 121 13.61 13.52 -10.51
N ASN A 122 13.22 14.63 -9.88
CA ASN A 122 12.34 15.64 -10.50
C ASN A 122 13.10 16.55 -11.48
N ASP A 123 14.38 16.77 -11.25
CA ASP A 123 15.19 17.74 -11.99
C ASP A 123 16.03 17.12 -13.12
N LEU A 124 15.68 15.89 -13.53
CA LEU A 124 16.35 15.15 -14.61
C LEU A 124 16.16 15.80 -16.01
N GLY A 125 15.42 16.91 -16.11
CA GLY A 125 15.28 17.73 -17.31
C GLY A 125 16.23 18.94 -17.37
N LYS A 126 16.93 19.27 -16.28
CA LYS A 126 17.90 20.38 -16.17
C LYS A 126 18.98 20.03 -15.16
N ALA A 127 19.96 19.22 -15.56
CA ALA A 127 21.17 19.04 -14.76
C ALA A 127 22.06 20.30 -14.86
N GLU A 128 21.60 21.42 -14.31
CA GLU A 128 22.43 22.52 -13.87
C GLU A 128 22.12 22.74 -12.38
N SER A 129 23.13 22.53 -11.54
CA SER A 129 23.18 22.73 -10.08
C SER A 129 22.92 21.50 -9.19
N ALA A 130 23.97 20.70 -8.98
CA ALA A 130 24.19 20.03 -7.72
C ALA A 130 24.70 21.06 -6.68
N VAL A 131 23.84 21.56 -5.80
CA VAL A 131 24.25 22.26 -4.55
C VAL A 131 23.18 21.94 -3.49
N SER A 132 23.48 21.33 -2.34
CA SER A 132 24.25 21.96 -1.26
C SER A 132 24.93 20.97 -0.29
N PHE A 133 26.20 21.28 0.01
CA PHE A 133 27.04 20.85 1.14
C PHE A 133 26.48 21.33 2.51
N PRO A 134 26.97 20.96 3.72
CA PRO A 134 28.18 20.20 4.08
C PRO A 134 28.01 19.09 5.15
N ILE A 135 28.85 18.04 5.11
CA ILE A 135 29.41 17.46 6.35
C ILE A 135 30.93 17.56 6.21
N ASN A 136 31.52 18.47 6.99
CA ASN A 136 32.95 18.51 7.22
C ASN A 136 33.33 17.33 8.11
N PHE A 137 34.13 16.39 7.61
CA PHE A 137 35.16 15.75 8.43
C PHE A 137 36.38 15.43 7.57
N ASP A 138 37.26 16.41 7.41
CA ASP A 138 38.67 16.22 7.77
C ASP A 138 39.28 17.55 8.26
N LEU A 139 39.75 17.53 9.51
CA LEU A 139 40.56 18.57 10.14
C LEU A 139 42.04 18.27 9.86
N SER A 140 42.49 18.54 8.63
CA SER A 140 43.81 19.13 8.43
C SER A 140 43.90 19.83 7.06
N THR A 141 43.73 21.15 7.12
CA THR A 141 44.40 22.13 6.24
C THR A 141 44.52 21.81 4.75
N ALA A 142 43.46 22.08 3.99
CA ALA A 142 43.46 23.02 2.86
C ALA A 142 42.09 22.94 2.15
N LYS A 143 41.42 24.09 2.00
CA LYS A 143 40.46 24.25 0.89
C LYS A 143 41.29 24.10 -0.38
N THR A 144 41.23 22.92 -0.99
CA THR A 144 41.67 22.75 -2.36
C THR A 144 40.39 22.67 -3.15
N GLU A 145 39.97 23.81 -3.71
CA GLU A 145 39.21 23.75 -4.95
C GLU A 145 40.09 22.92 -5.90
N LEU A 146 39.58 21.81 -6.41
CA LEU A 146 40.24 21.13 -7.52
C LEU A 146 40.00 22.04 -8.73
N PRO A 147 41.04 22.69 -9.29
CA PRO A 147 40.86 23.40 -10.55
C PRO A 147 40.73 22.32 -11.63
N VAL A 148 39.54 22.21 -12.19
CA VAL A 148 39.33 21.55 -13.46
C VAL A 148 38.93 22.68 -14.40
N GLU A 149 39.87 23.10 -15.26
CA GLU A 149 39.76 24.35 -16.03
C GLU A 149 38.85 24.26 -17.26
N GLU A 150 38.24 23.12 -17.56
CA GLU A 150 37.33 22.97 -18.71
C GLU A 150 36.15 22.05 -18.36
N CYS A 151 34.99 22.27 -18.99
CA CYS A 151 33.83 21.39 -18.84
C CYS A 151 34.21 20.00 -19.36
N ASP A 152 34.24 19.03 -18.46
CA ASP A 152 34.51 17.64 -18.82
C ASP A 152 33.19 16.96 -19.23
N VAL A 153 33.21 16.37 -20.42
CA VAL A 153 32.12 15.53 -20.93
C VAL A 153 32.50 14.06 -20.70
N PHE A 154 31.73 13.39 -19.86
CA PHE A 154 31.87 11.98 -19.56
C PHE A 154 30.90 11.17 -20.41
N ASP A 155 31.42 10.44 -21.39
CA ASP A 155 30.62 9.44 -22.10
C ASP A 155 30.60 8.14 -21.31
N VAL A 156 29.39 7.66 -20.98
CA VAL A 156 29.18 6.40 -20.28
C VAL A 156 28.78 5.33 -21.28
N TYR A 157 29.58 4.27 -21.35
CA TYR A 157 29.33 3.10 -22.18
C TYR A 157 29.20 1.86 -21.30
N GLU A 158 28.25 0.98 -21.61
CA GLU A 158 28.25 -0.39 -21.12
C GLU A 158 28.94 -1.29 -22.15
N ILE A 159 30.07 -1.87 -21.78
CA ILE A 159 30.82 -2.80 -22.62
C ILE A 159 30.59 -4.22 -22.11
N ARG A 160 29.89 -5.04 -22.89
CA ARG A 160 29.77 -6.48 -22.61
C ARG A 160 30.64 -7.26 -23.58
N ARG A 161 31.69 -7.90 -23.05
CA ARG A 161 32.58 -8.78 -23.83
C ARG A 161 31.93 -10.17 -23.94
N CYS A 162 31.77 -10.70 -25.16
CA CYS A 162 31.38 -12.10 -25.34
C CYS A 162 32.51 -12.98 -24.77
N THR A 163 32.18 -14.00 -23.98
CA THR A 163 33.14 -14.91 -23.31
C THR A 163 33.68 -16.02 -24.21
N CYS A 164 33.51 -15.90 -25.53
CA CYS A 164 33.98 -16.86 -26.51
C CYS A 164 35.45 -16.59 -26.85
N ASP A 165 36.36 -17.54 -26.58
CA ASP A 165 37.77 -17.44 -26.99
C ASP A 165 37.94 -18.09 -28.39
N GLY A 166 38.49 -17.34 -29.36
CA GLY A 166 38.80 -17.81 -30.73
C GLY A 166 37.97 -17.21 -31.88
N HIS A 167 38.36 -17.51 -33.12
CA HIS A 167 37.67 -17.06 -34.33
C HIS A 167 36.47 -17.95 -34.65
N HIS A 168 35.27 -17.42 -34.51
CA HIS A 168 33.99 -18.06 -34.85
C HIS A 168 33.24 -17.27 -35.92
N TRP A 169 32.47 -17.98 -36.74
CA TRP A 169 31.67 -17.40 -37.82
C TRP A 169 30.30 -16.90 -37.30
N PRO A 170 29.70 -15.88 -37.93
CA PRO A 170 28.33 -15.46 -37.60
C PRO A 170 27.35 -16.63 -37.76
N GLY A 171 26.73 -17.08 -36.65
CA GLY A 171 25.77 -18.19 -36.62
C GLY A 171 26.30 -19.51 -36.06
N ASP A 172 27.52 -19.55 -35.53
CA ASP A 172 28.06 -20.73 -34.85
C ASP A 172 27.22 -21.09 -33.60
N PRO A 173 26.59 -22.28 -33.52
CA PRO A 173 25.67 -22.65 -32.44
C PRO A 173 26.35 -22.74 -31.07
N ASP A 174 27.67 -22.89 -31.03
CA ASP A 174 28.44 -22.96 -29.79
C ASP A 174 28.77 -21.57 -29.21
N CYS A 175 28.52 -20.47 -29.95
CA CYS A 175 28.61 -19.10 -29.44
C CYS A 175 27.32 -18.29 -29.65
N ARG A 176 26.59 -18.09 -28.56
CA ARG A 176 25.34 -17.31 -28.51
C ARG A 176 25.57 -15.78 -28.56
N CYS A 177 26.29 -15.28 -29.56
CA CYS A 177 26.37 -13.83 -29.85
C CYS A 177 25.39 -13.42 -30.98
N THR A 178 24.41 -14.27 -31.33
CA THR A 178 23.50 -14.08 -32.47
C THR A 178 22.42 -13.01 -32.27
N GLU A 179 22.22 -12.51 -31.05
CA GLU A 179 21.14 -11.55 -30.78
C GLU A 179 21.48 -10.10 -31.17
N TYR A 180 22.77 -9.74 -31.39
CA TYR A 180 23.18 -8.33 -31.54
C TYR A 180 24.34 -8.07 -32.52
N GLY A 181 24.27 -8.63 -33.73
CA GLY A 181 25.05 -8.14 -34.86
C GLY A 181 26.57 -8.37 -34.80
N GLY A 182 27.00 -9.63 -34.66
CA GLY A 182 28.22 -10.16 -35.30
C GLY A 182 29.61 -9.54 -34.99
N GLN A 183 29.77 -8.56 -34.10
CA GLN A 183 31.08 -8.06 -33.67
C GLN A 183 31.46 -8.56 -32.27
N ALA A 184 32.76 -8.63 -31.99
CA ALA A 184 33.38 -9.30 -30.82
C ALA A 184 33.08 -8.66 -29.43
N GLY A 185 32.11 -7.77 -29.36
CA GLY A 185 31.57 -7.17 -28.14
C GLY A 185 30.43 -6.22 -28.51
N SER A 186 29.42 -6.11 -27.65
CA SER A 186 28.38 -5.08 -27.80
C SER A 186 28.72 -3.90 -26.90
N ILE A 187 28.93 -2.72 -27.51
CA ILE A 187 29.06 -1.46 -26.79
C ILE A 187 27.69 -0.78 -26.85
N THR A 188 27.05 -0.59 -25.70
CA THR A 188 25.82 0.20 -25.62
C THR A 188 26.15 1.57 -25.04
N TYR A 189 25.93 2.61 -25.83
CA TYR A 189 26.06 3.99 -25.35
C TYR A 189 24.90 4.32 -24.40
N LEU A 190 25.23 4.64 -23.15
CA LEU A 190 24.23 4.93 -22.13
C LEU A 190 23.92 6.44 -22.05
N GLY A 191 24.90 7.30 -22.34
CA GLY A 191 24.72 8.75 -22.44
C GLY A 191 26.01 9.54 -22.18
N ALA A 192 25.96 10.86 -22.33
CA ALA A 192 27.01 11.79 -21.91
C ALA A 192 26.55 12.60 -20.69
N MET A 193 27.45 12.85 -19.75
CA MET A 193 27.27 13.75 -18.62
C MET A 193 28.31 14.88 -18.74
N GLU A 194 27.85 16.12 -18.82
CA GLU A 194 28.71 17.31 -18.85
C GLU A 194 28.68 17.95 -17.46
N ILE A 195 29.85 18.12 -16.82
CA ILE A 195 29.95 18.76 -15.52
C ILE A 195 30.71 20.07 -15.68
N CYS A 196 30.00 21.19 -15.51
CA CYS A 196 30.59 22.53 -15.48
C CYS A 196 30.43 23.13 -14.07
N THR A 197 31.48 23.74 -13.53
CA THR A 197 31.40 24.49 -12.27
C THR A 197 31.28 25.98 -12.55
N GLY A 198 30.13 26.57 -12.21
CA GLY A 198 29.88 28.00 -12.35
C GLY A 198 30.67 28.82 -11.33
N GLY A 199 31.84 29.32 -11.72
CA GLY A 199 32.74 30.12 -10.88
C GLY A 199 33.17 31.42 -11.53
N GLY A 200 32.22 32.29 -11.92
CA GLY A 200 32.50 33.64 -12.42
C GLY A 200 32.21 34.71 -11.38
N SER A 201 33.19 35.07 -10.56
CA SER A 201 33.15 36.19 -9.62
C SER A 201 32.91 37.51 -10.37
N GLY A 202 31.72 38.09 -10.24
CA GLY A 202 31.41 39.43 -10.75
C GLY A 202 32.23 40.50 -10.04
N GLY A 203 33.39 40.85 -10.62
CA GLY A 203 34.19 41.99 -10.21
C GLY A 203 33.57 43.30 -10.70
N GLY A 204 32.92 44.03 -9.80
CA GLY A 204 32.54 45.42 -10.02
C GLY A 204 33.77 46.34 -10.04
N GLY A 205 33.92 47.10 -11.12
CA GLY A 205 34.91 48.18 -11.27
C GLY A 205 34.37 49.28 -12.19
N PRO A 206 34.75 50.55 -11.98
CA PRO A 206 33.87 51.69 -12.24
C PRO A 206 33.86 52.20 -13.68
N ILE A 207 32.73 52.84 -13.98
CA ILE A 207 32.40 53.61 -15.17
C ILE A 207 33.51 54.63 -15.50
N GLY A 208 34.02 54.61 -16.73
CA GLY A 208 34.93 55.64 -17.23
C GLY A 208 35.26 55.53 -18.72
N GLY A 209 34.47 56.19 -19.56
CA GLY A 209 34.96 56.98 -20.71
C GLY A 209 35.35 56.29 -22.02
N GLY A 210 34.50 56.45 -23.04
CA GLY A 210 34.86 56.98 -24.37
C GLY A 210 35.66 56.09 -25.35
N GLY A 211 35.04 55.73 -26.47
CA GLY A 211 35.79 55.25 -27.65
C GLY A 211 34.91 54.62 -28.73
N THR A 212 34.79 55.31 -29.86
CA THR A 212 34.10 54.92 -31.10
C THR A 212 34.86 53.90 -31.94
N GLY A 213 34.13 53.01 -32.63
CA GLY A 213 34.60 52.12 -33.71
C GLY A 213 34.15 50.67 -33.45
N GLY A 214 33.32 50.00 -34.25
CA GLY A 214 33.27 49.93 -35.71
C GLY A 214 33.85 48.57 -36.13
N GLY A 215 33.01 47.54 -36.32
CA GLY A 215 33.50 46.23 -36.78
C GLY A 215 32.51 45.06 -36.70
N SER A 216 31.82 44.82 -37.81
CA SER A 216 31.51 43.52 -38.45
C SER A 216 31.19 42.27 -37.60
N GLY A 217 29.91 41.86 -37.68
CA GLY A 217 29.48 40.54 -38.17
C GLY A 217 30.12 39.27 -37.58
N GLY A 218 29.38 38.59 -36.71
CA GLY A 218 29.58 37.18 -36.39
C GLY A 218 28.21 36.55 -36.14
N GLY A 219 27.84 35.58 -36.97
CA GLY A 219 26.55 34.89 -36.93
C GLY A 219 26.31 34.23 -35.57
N GLY A 220 25.08 34.38 -35.08
CA GLY A 220 24.61 33.57 -33.96
C GLY A 220 24.62 32.10 -34.35
N TYR A 221 25.43 31.31 -33.66
CA TYR A 221 25.18 29.89 -33.57
C TYR A 221 23.87 29.74 -32.79
N THR A 222 22.84 29.29 -33.50
CA THR A 222 21.66 28.66 -32.92
C THR A 222 22.14 27.62 -31.92
N SER A 223 21.60 27.67 -30.70
CA SER A 223 21.76 26.62 -29.70
C SER A 223 21.45 25.27 -30.35
N THR A 224 22.48 24.47 -30.59
CA THR A 224 22.30 23.05 -30.85
C THR A 224 21.75 22.47 -29.57
N SER A 225 20.49 22.05 -29.65
CA SER A 225 19.80 21.24 -28.64
C SER A 225 20.72 20.16 -28.12
N SER A 226 21.13 20.26 -26.86
CA SER A 226 21.69 19.16 -26.09
C SER A 226 20.61 18.08 -25.98
N VAL A 227 20.92 16.91 -26.52
CA VAL A 227 20.10 15.71 -26.43
C VAL A 227 20.29 15.15 -25.02
N SER A 228 19.25 15.24 -24.20
CA SER A 228 19.24 14.69 -22.83
C SER A 228 19.14 13.16 -22.83
N PRO A 229 19.48 12.46 -21.72
CA PRO A 229 19.52 11.00 -21.63
C PRO A 229 18.10 10.41 -21.65
N TYR A 230 17.55 10.35 -22.86
CA TYR A 230 16.27 9.74 -23.17
C TYR A 230 16.41 8.24 -23.48
N SER A 231 17.60 7.64 -23.38
CA SER A 231 17.86 6.29 -23.91
C SER A 231 17.36 5.15 -23.01
N TYR A 232 17.40 5.24 -21.68
CA TYR A 232 16.98 4.08 -20.87
C TYR A 232 15.45 3.88 -20.83
N ILE A 233 14.69 4.94 -20.57
CA ILE A 233 13.21 4.86 -20.51
C ILE A 233 12.60 4.90 -21.91
N SER A 234 13.21 5.59 -22.89
CA SER A 234 12.64 5.65 -24.24
C SER A 234 13.16 4.59 -25.18
N ALA A 235 14.34 3.98 -24.98
CA ALA A 235 14.63 2.70 -25.63
C ALA A 235 13.80 1.57 -25.02
N ARG A 236 13.44 1.61 -23.72
CA ARG A 236 12.50 0.65 -23.11
C ARG A 236 11.06 0.89 -23.58
N LYS A 237 10.56 2.13 -23.61
CA LYS A 237 9.24 2.47 -24.20
C LYS A 237 9.18 2.27 -25.72
N LYS A 238 10.26 2.49 -26.48
CA LYS A 238 10.31 2.28 -27.94
C LYS A 238 10.55 0.81 -28.31
N SER A 239 11.36 0.06 -27.57
CA SER A 239 11.51 -1.39 -27.70
C SER A 239 10.23 -2.12 -27.31
N LEU A 240 9.53 -1.70 -26.25
CA LEU A 240 8.22 -2.26 -25.88
C LEU A 240 7.10 -1.87 -26.87
N ARG A 241 7.20 -0.71 -27.55
CA ARG A 241 6.28 -0.31 -28.63
C ARG A 241 6.55 -1.00 -29.97
N GLN A 242 7.81 -1.35 -30.27
CA GLN A 242 8.21 -1.92 -31.56
C GLN A 242 8.35 -3.46 -31.53
N ASN A 243 8.51 -4.07 -30.35
CA ASN A 243 8.66 -5.52 -30.18
C ASN A 243 7.51 -6.17 -29.39
N ALA A 244 6.33 -5.55 -29.29
CA ALA A 244 5.15 -6.24 -28.79
C ALA A 244 4.81 -7.40 -29.74
N PRO A 245 4.98 -8.68 -29.36
CA PRO A 245 4.62 -9.78 -30.21
C PRO A 245 3.09 -9.91 -30.21
N VAL A 246 2.59 -9.96 -31.44
CA VAL A 246 1.30 -10.48 -31.89
C VAL A 246 0.71 -11.51 -30.92
N GLY A 247 -0.30 -11.10 -30.14
CA GLY A 247 -1.08 -11.98 -29.25
C GLY A 247 -2.45 -11.41 -28.90
N LEU A 248 -2.61 -10.10 -29.00
CA LEU A 248 -3.91 -9.45 -29.11
C LEU A 248 -4.18 -9.30 -30.61
N GLY A 249 -5.14 -10.06 -31.17
CA GLY A 249 -5.58 -9.84 -32.56
C GLY A 249 -5.78 -8.33 -32.83
N ALA A 250 -5.45 -7.85 -34.03
CA ALA A 250 -5.30 -6.43 -34.35
C ALA A 250 -6.45 -5.51 -33.86
N THR A 251 -7.66 -6.05 -33.73
CA THR A 251 -8.85 -5.38 -33.17
C THR A 251 -8.83 -5.12 -31.66
N LYS A 252 -8.11 -5.92 -30.86
CA LYS A 252 -8.03 -5.77 -29.39
C LYS A 252 -6.87 -4.87 -28.95
N ALA A 253 -5.76 -4.87 -29.68
CA ALA A 253 -4.63 -3.95 -29.44
C ALA A 253 -4.96 -2.50 -29.81
N SER A 254 -5.70 -2.30 -30.92
CA SER A 254 -6.23 -0.98 -31.28
C SER A 254 -7.27 -0.50 -30.28
N TRP A 255 -8.09 -1.41 -29.73
CA TRP A 255 -9.06 -1.08 -28.68
C TRP A 255 -8.36 -0.61 -27.41
N LEU A 256 -7.41 -1.36 -26.86
CA LEU A 256 -6.71 -0.98 -25.63
C LEU A 256 -5.94 0.33 -25.82
N THR A 257 -5.31 0.53 -26.97
CA THR A 257 -4.59 1.76 -27.29
C THR A 257 -5.54 2.94 -27.48
N SER A 258 -6.67 2.75 -28.17
CA SER A 258 -7.70 3.79 -28.33
C SER A 258 -8.36 4.13 -26.99
N TRP A 259 -8.52 3.14 -26.12
CA TRP A 259 -9.08 3.28 -24.78
C TRP A 259 -8.12 4.03 -23.84
N VAL A 260 -6.83 3.69 -23.84
CA VAL A 260 -5.78 4.44 -23.10
C VAL A 260 -5.71 5.90 -23.59
N ASN A 261 -5.85 6.11 -24.89
CA ASN A 261 -5.82 7.46 -25.48
C ASN A 261 -7.11 8.27 -25.22
N ALA A 262 -8.26 7.61 -25.14
CA ALA A 262 -9.55 8.26 -24.87
C ALA A 262 -9.76 8.65 -23.40
N ASN A 263 -9.00 8.03 -22.46
CA ASN A 263 -9.15 8.23 -21.01
C ASN A 263 -7.86 8.77 -20.36
N GLN A 264 -7.11 9.62 -21.09
CA GLN A 264 -5.93 10.30 -20.54
C GLN A 264 -6.36 11.30 -19.45
N GLY A 265 -6.25 10.90 -18.18
CA GLY A 265 -6.56 11.74 -17.03
C GLY A 265 -6.97 11.00 -15.76
N GLU A 266 -7.38 9.73 -15.86
CA GLU A 266 -7.93 8.98 -14.71
C GLU A 266 -6.89 8.16 -13.92
N GLY A 267 -5.59 8.27 -14.24
CA GLY A 267 -4.54 7.45 -13.61
C GLY A 267 -4.59 5.95 -13.95
N ILE A 268 -5.58 5.51 -14.74
CA ILE A 268 -5.80 4.09 -15.04
C ILE A 268 -4.71 3.52 -15.97
N SER A 269 -4.09 4.34 -16.83
CA SER A 269 -3.00 3.88 -17.68
C SER A 269 -1.78 3.47 -16.87
N SER A 270 -1.34 4.29 -15.90
CA SER A 270 -0.20 3.90 -15.05
C SER A 270 -0.58 2.71 -14.18
N ILE A 271 -1.75 2.66 -13.55
CA ILE A 271 -2.16 1.52 -12.71
C ILE A 271 -2.23 0.20 -13.50
N ALA A 272 -2.79 0.21 -14.71
CA ALA A 272 -2.81 -0.99 -15.55
C ALA A 272 -1.40 -1.39 -16.00
N TYR A 273 -0.52 -0.43 -16.33
CA TYR A 273 0.87 -0.72 -16.70
C TYR A 273 1.72 -1.15 -15.49
N ASP A 274 1.58 -0.49 -14.34
CA ASP A 274 2.30 -0.72 -13.09
C ASP A 274 1.88 -2.05 -12.46
N TYR A 275 0.60 -2.44 -12.54
CA TYR A 275 0.15 -3.77 -12.11
C TYR A 275 0.69 -4.86 -13.04
N LEU A 276 0.71 -4.62 -14.35
CA LEU A 276 1.35 -5.52 -15.32
C LEU A 276 2.87 -5.64 -15.10
N GLU A 277 3.52 -4.61 -14.54
CA GLU A 277 4.94 -4.62 -14.15
C GLU A 277 5.20 -5.21 -12.75
N SER A 278 4.32 -5.00 -11.76
CA SER A 278 4.54 -5.36 -10.34
C SER A 278 4.42 -6.85 -10.05
N ASP A 279 3.51 -7.58 -10.70
CA ASP A 279 3.44 -9.05 -10.60
C ASP A 279 4.68 -9.73 -11.22
N TYR A 280 5.49 -8.98 -11.99
CA TYR A 280 6.68 -9.49 -12.66
C TYR A 280 7.98 -9.23 -11.89
N TYR A 281 7.97 -8.37 -10.86
CA TYR A 281 9.14 -8.15 -10.02
C TYR A 281 9.21 -9.20 -8.90
N ASN A 282 9.56 -10.43 -9.25
CA ASN A 282 10.04 -11.41 -8.29
C ASN A 282 11.53 -11.15 -8.01
N PRO A 283 11.91 -10.61 -6.83
CA PRO A 283 13.31 -10.31 -6.51
C PRO A 283 14.20 -11.56 -6.46
N ALA A 284 13.65 -12.78 -6.50
CA ALA A 284 14.42 -14.02 -6.54
C ALA A 284 15.07 -14.32 -7.91
N TYR A 285 14.71 -13.61 -8.99
CA TYR A 285 15.29 -13.83 -10.33
C TYR A 285 15.49 -12.51 -11.11
N PRO A 286 16.52 -11.72 -10.82
CA PRO A 286 16.77 -10.41 -11.45
C PRO A 286 17.34 -10.49 -12.88
N GLY A 287 17.16 -11.60 -13.60
CA GLY A 287 17.80 -11.80 -14.89
C GLY A 287 17.08 -12.80 -15.78
N LEU A 288 15.90 -12.44 -16.27
CA LEU A 288 15.26 -13.00 -17.48
C LEU A 288 13.94 -12.27 -17.73
N ILE A 289 13.97 -11.15 -18.44
CA ILE A 289 12.75 -10.59 -19.05
C ILE A 289 12.86 -10.84 -20.56
N SER A 290 12.40 -12.02 -20.99
CA SER A 290 12.18 -12.27 -22.42
C SER A 290 11.03 -11.37 -22.88
N THR A 291 11.26 -10.55 -23.90
CA THR A 291 10.30 -9.62 -24.51
C THR A 291 9.16 -10.30 -25.30
N ALA A 292 8.75 -11.51 -24.92
CA ALA A 292 7.69 -12.24 -25.60
C ALA A 292 6.83 -13.13 -24.68
N THR A 293 6.44 -12.64 -23.51
CA THR A 293 5.37 -13.28 -22.74
C THR A 293 4.01 -12.86 -23.29
N THR A 294 3.45 -13.68 -24.17
CA THR A 294 2.02 -13.61 -24.50
C THR A 294 1.22 -13.81 -23.22
N TYR A 295 0.50 -12.77 -22.77
CA TYR A 295 -0.49 -12.92 -21.71
C TYR A 295 -1.51 -13.99 -22.10
N PRO A 296 -1.91 -14.89 -21.19
CA PRO A 296 -3.00 -15.81 -21.45
C PRO A 296 -4.23 -15.04 -21.92
N ALA A 297 -4.91 -15.53 -22.97
CA ALA A 297 -6.10 -14.86 -23.51
C ALA A 297 -7.19 -14.64 -22.44
N THR A 298 -7.21 -15.48 -21.40
CA THR A 298 -8.08 -15.36 -20.22
C THR A 298 -7.76 -14.14 -19.36
N TYR A 299 -6.47 -13.79 -19.18
CA TYR A 299 -6.06 -12.61 -18.43
C TYR A 299 -6.51 -11.33 -19.13
N VAL A 300 -6.26 -11.23 -20.44
CA VAL A 300 -6.70 -10.09 -21.26
C VAL A 300 -8.22 -9.92 -21.21
N LYS A 301 -8.96 -11.03 -21.31
CA LYS A 301 -10.42 -11.03 -21.20
C LYS A 301 -10.85 -10.48 -19.83
N ASN A 302 -10.28 -10.99 -18.74
CA ASN A 302 -10.60 -10.54 -17.37
C ASN A 302 -10.29 -9.06 -17.17
N LEU A 303 -9.17 -8.57 -17.72
CA LEU A 303 -8.79 -7.16 -17.66
C LEU A 303 -9.82 -6.28 -18.37
N ALA A 304 -10.21 -6.63 -19.60
CA ALA A 304 -11.21 -5.89 -20.34
C ALA A 304 -12.58 -5.88 -19.62
N GLU A 305 -13.01 -7.03 -19.11
CA GLU A 305 -14.29 -7.15 -18.38
C GLU A 305 -14.27 -6.37 -17.05
N ALA A 306 -13.14 -6.34 -16.34
CA ALA A 306 -12.99 -5.56 -15.12
C ALA A 306 -12.96 -4.05 -15.40
N ILE A 307 -12.36 -3.62 -16.51
CA ILE A 307 -12.41 -2.22 -16.97
C ILE A 307 -13.86 -1.81 -17.24
N ASP A 308 -14.59 -2.60 -18.03
CA ASP A 308 -16.00 -2.33 -18.34
C ASP A 308 -16.85 -2.30 -17.06
N LEU A 309 -16.56 -3.19 -16.12
CA LEU A 309 -17.22 -3.26 -14.82
C LEU A 309 -16.96 -2.02 -13.96
N ALA A 310 -15.71 -1.57 -13.86
CA ALA A 310 -15.32 -0.38 -13.11
C ALA A 310 -15.99 0.88 -13.70
N GLN A 311 -15.96 1.03 -15.02
CA GLN A 311 -16.57 2.17 -15.72
C GLN A 311 -18.09 2.19 -15.57
N SER A 312 -18.75 1.07 -15.84
CA SER A 312 -20.23 0.98 -15.74
C SER A 312 -20.76 1.16 -14.32
N SER A 313 -19.93 0.93 -13.31
CA SER A 313 -20.29 1.15 -11.89
C SER A 313 -19.73 2.44 -11.30
N ASN A 314 -18.96 3.22 -12.07
CA ASN A 314 -18.24 4.40 -11.62
C ASN A 314 -17.41 4.14 -10.35
N GLN A 315 -16.63 3.06 -10.35
CA GLN A 315 -15.79 2.63 -9.21
C GLN A 315 -14.30 2.63 -9.58
N PRO A 316 -13.39 2.79 -8.60
CA PRO A 316 -11.96 2.78 -8.86
C PRO A 316 -11.50 1.41 -9.38
N PHE A 317 -10.81 1.41 -10.53
CA PHE A 317 -10.34 0.19 -11.18
C PHE A 317 -9.44 -0.66 -10.28
N GLN A 318 -8.59 -0.02 -9.46
CA GLN A 318 -7.69 -0.70 -8.52
C GLN A 318 -8.41 -1.55 -7.47
N ASN A 319 -9.68 -1.25 -7.16
CA ASN A 319 -10.50 -2.03 -6.24
C ASN A 319 -11.27 -3.13 -6.98
N VAL A 320 -11.78 -2.81 -8.17
CA VAL A 320 -12.61 -3.73 -8.97
C VAL A 320 -11.79 -4.86 -9.58
N PHE A 321 -10.58 -4.58 -10.06
CA PHE A 321 -9.78 -5.57 -10.79
C PHE A 321 -9.36 -6.76 -9.91
N PRO A 322 -8.76 -6.57 -8.71
CA PRO A 322 -8.43 -7.68 -7.82
C PRO A 322 -9.64 -8.51 -7.40
N PHE A 323 -10.79 -7.87 -7.17
CA PHE A 323 -12.05 -8.57 -6.91
C PHE A 323 -12.48 -9.42 -8.12
N TYR A 324 -12.46 -8.85 -9.33
CA TYR A 324 -12.95 -9.53 -10.52
C TYR A 324 -12.10 -10.75 -10.89
N ILE A 325 -10.77 -10.66 -10.76
CA ILE A 325 -9.87 -11.78 -11.04
C ILE A 325 -9.98 -12.89 -9.98
N ALA A 326 -10.41 -12.56 -8.75
CA ALA A 326 -10.64 -13.54 -7.69
C ALA A 326 -11.92 -14.37 -7.88
N LEU A 327 -12.83 -13.94 -8.76
CA LEU A 327 -14.03 -14.72 -9.10
C LEU A 327 -13.70 -15.87 -10.06
N SER A 328 -14.33 -17.02 -9.84
CA SER A 328 -14.41 -18.10 -10.84
C SER A 328 -15.24 -17.67 -12.06
N GLU A 329 -15.06 -18.33 -13.21
CA GLU A 329 -15.86 -18.03 -14.41
C GLU A 329 -17.37 -18.17 -14.17
N VAL A 330 -17.79 -19.10 -13.31
CA VAL A 330 -19.21 -19.28 -12.93
C VAL A 330 -19.71 -18.08 -12.14
N GLN A 331 -18.92 -17.58 -11.17
CA GLN A 331 -19.25 -16.40 -10.39
C GLN A 331 -19.27 -15.12 -11.25
N LYS A 332 -18.34 -14.97 -12.21
CA LYS A 332 -18.33 -13.85 -13.17
C LYS A 332 -19.59 -13.85 -14.03
N ALA A 333 -19.94 -15.01 -14.59
CA ALA A 333 -21.16 -15.17 -15.38
C ALA A 333 -22.41 -14.84 -14.56
N TRP A 334 -22.49 -15.34 -13.32
CA TRP A 334 -23.58 -15.03 -12.40
C TRP A 334 -23.64 -13.52 -12.10
N LEU A 335 -22.53 -12.88 -11.75
CA LEU A 335 -22.50 -11.44 -11.44
C LEU A 335 -23.01 -10.61 -12.62
N ASN A 336 -22.60 -10.94 -13.84
CA ASN A 336 -23.07 -10.27 -15.05
C ASN A 336 -24.55 -10.52 -15.36
N ALA A 337 -25.08 -11.68 -14.97
CA ALA A 337 -26.48 -12.05 -15.15
C ALA A 337 -27.43 -11.52 -14.06
N ASN A 338 -26.92 -10.85 -13.01
CA ASN A 338 -27.72 -10.33 -11.89
C ASN A 338 -27.69 -8.79 -11.79
N PRO A 339 -28.36 -8.05 -12.72
CA PRO A 339 -28.37 -6.60 -12.74
C PRO A 339 -28.77 -5.88 -11.43
N PRO A 340 -29.68 -6.41 -10.58
CA PRO A 340 -30.04 -5.73 -9.33
C PRO A 340 -28.92 -5.74 -8.27
N LEU A 341 -28.19 -6.85 -8.16
CA LEU A 341 -27.15 -7.03 -7.12
C LEU A 341 -25.79 -6.50 -7.58
N LYS A 342 -25.48 -6.58 -8.87
CA LYS A 342 -24.19 -6.18 -9.43
C LYS A 342 -23.78 -4.75 -9.03
N PRO A 343 -24.61 -3.70 -9.18
CA PRO A 343 -24.24 -2.34 -8.75
C PRO A 343 -24.00 -2.22 -7.25
N GLN A 344 -24.73 -2.97 -6.42
CA GLN A 344 -24.61 -2.91 -4.97
C GLN A 344 -23.30 -3.56 -4.48
N ILE A 345 -22.95 -4.71 -5.06
CA ILE A 345 -21.65 -5.36 -4.81
C ILE A 345 -20.52 -4.46 -5.32
N MET A 346 -20.66 -3.84 -6.50
CA MET A 346 -19.60 -2.98 -7.05
C MET A 346 -19.41 -1.73 -6.24
N ASN A 347 -20.48 -1.10 -5.78
CA ASN A 347 -20.39 0.05 -4.90
C ASN A 347 -19.69 -0.30 -3.58
N TYR A 348 -19.97 -1.47 -2.99
CA TYR A 348 -19.25 -1.94 -1.81
C TYR A 348 -17.76 -2.11 -2.10
N ILE A 349 -17.40 -2.88 -3.13
CA ILE A 349 -16.00 -3.16 -3.49
C ILE A 349 -15.24 -1.89 -3.84
N GLY A 350 -15.82 -1.01 -4.64
CA GLY A 350 -15.17 0.23 -5.03
C GLY A 350 -14.98 1.20 -3.85
N THR A 351 -15.83 1.12 -2.83
CA THR A 351 -15.69 1.92 -1.60
C THR A 351 -14.66 1.33 -0.63
N THR A 352 -14.68 0.03 -0.39
CA THR A 352 -13.89 -0.61 0.67
C THR A 352 -12.57 -1.22 0.19
N GLY A 353 -12.49 -1.64 -1.07
CA GLY A 353 -11.40 -2.47 -1.57
C GLY A 353 -11.39 -3.90 -1.03
N ASP A 354 -12.41 -4.31 -0.26
CA ASP A 354 -12.45 -5.64 0.40
C ASP A 354 -12.86 -6.74 -0.58
N THR A 355 -11.87 -7.21 -1.34
CA THR A 355 -12.03 -8.25 -2.37
C THR A 355 -12.55 -9.57 -1.80
N ALA A 356 -12.10 -9.96 -0.60
CA ALA A 356 -12.48 -11.22 0.04
C ALA A 356 -13.97 -11.22 0.40
N MET A 357 -14.45 -10.13 1.02
CA MET A 357 -15.87 -9.95 1.29
C MET A 357 -16.69 -9.90 -0.01
N GLY A 358 -16.17 -9.25 -1.07
CA GLY A 358 -16.83 -9.27 -2.39
C GLY A 358 -17.02 -10.68 -2.96
N VAL A 359 -15.97 -11.51 -2.92
CA VAL A 359 -16.04 -12.90 -3.39
C VAL A 359 -17.04 -13.70 -2.55
N PHE A 360 -17.06 -13.47 -1.23
CA PHE A 360 -18.05 -14.06 -0.34
C PHE A 360 -19.48 -13.62 -0.69
N MET A 361 -19.72 -12.33 -0.94
CA MET A 361 -21.04 -11.80 -1.34
C MET A 361 -21.58 -12.51 -2.59
N VAL A 362 -20.74 -12.63 -3.63
CA VAL A 362 -21.14 -13.31 -4.87
C VAL A 362 -21.49 -14.78 -4.58
N SER A 363 -20.65 -15.48 -3.83
CA SER A 363 -20.88 -16.88 -3.45
C SER A 363 -22.15 -17.05 -2.62
N PHE A 364 -22.38 -16.14 -1.67
CA PHE A 364 -23.53 -16.15 -0.78
C PHE A 364 -24.84 -15.93 -1.55
N PHE A 365 -24.91 -14.94 -2.44
CA PHE A 365 -26.13 -14.71 -3.23
C PHE A 365 -26.38 -15.82 -4.25
N MET A 366 -25.34 -16.50 -4.73
CA MET A 366 -25.50 -17.71 -5.56
C MET A 366 -26.17 -18.85 -4.80
N SER A 367 -25.84 -19.07 -3.52
CA SER A 367 -26.45 -20.10 -2.68
C SER A 367 -27.75 -19.65 -2.01
N HIS A 368 -27.99 -18.33 -1.89
CA HIS A 368 -29.16 -17.73 -1.26
C HIS A 368 -29.87 -16.73 -2.18
N PRO A 369 -30.44 -17.19 -3.31
CA PRO A 369 -31.01 -16.29 -4.33
C PRO A 369 -32.23 -15.49 -3.83
N ALA A 370 -32.86 -15.91 -2.72
CA ALA A 370 -33.96 -15.19 -2.09
C ALA A 370 -33.53 -14.06 -1.14
N VAL A 371 -32.24 -13.98 -0.79
CA VAL A 371 -31.74 -12.96 0.14
C VAL A 371 -31.51 -11.65 -0.59
N THR A 372 -32.05 -10.57 -0.04
CA THR A 372 -31.86 -9.23 -0.58
C THR A 372 -30.56 -8.62 -0.06
N PHE A 373 -29.99 -7.67 -0.80
CA PHE A 373 -28.78 -6.98 -0.35
C PHE A 373 -28.93 -6.23 0.99
N PRO A 374 -30.06 -5.55 1.30
CA PRO A 374 -30.26 -4.98 2.63
C PRO A 374 -30.17 -6.01 3.76
N ARG A 375 -30.74 -7.21 3.56
CA ARG A 375 -30.67 -8.30 4.56
C ARG A 375 -29.24 -8.84 4.68
N PHE A 376 -28.53 -9.02 3.57
CA PHE A 376 -27.11 -9.38 3.59
C PHE A 376 -26.28 -8.33 4.34
N LYS A 377 -26.50 -7.03 4.04
CA LYS A 377 -25.81 -5.92 4.70
C LYS A 377 -26.07 -5.93 6.21
N ASN A 378 -27.32 -6.12 6.62
CA ASN A 378 -27.71 -6.22 8.03
C ASN A 378 -26.94 -7.33 8.75
N ALA A 379 -26.84 -8.50 8.10
CA ALA A 379 -26.17 -9.66 8.64
C ALA A 379 -24.64 -9.50 8.72
N PHE A 380 -23.97 -9.08 7.64
CA PHE A 380 -22.53 -9.29 7.49
C PHE A 380 -21.68 -8.02 7.38
N LEU A 381 -22.25 -6.90 6.95
CA LEU A 381 -21.46 -5.72 6.57
C LEU A 381 -21.36 -4.63 7.65
N ASN A 382 -22.02 -4.83 8.79
CA ASN A 382 -21.86 -3.95 9.95
C ASN A 382 -20.65 -4.43 10.77
N GLN A 383 -19.68 -3.54 10.99
CA GLN A 383 -18.40 -3.91 11.63
C GLN A 383 -18.23 -3.35 13.05
N ASN A 384 -18.86 -2.23 13.38
CA ASN A 384 -18.66 -1.55 14.67
C ASN A 384 -20.01 -1.01 15.21
N GLN A 385 -20.28 -1.23 16.50
CA GLN A 385 -21.48 -0.78 17.20
C GLN A 385 -21.29 0.59 17.90
N GLY A 386 -20.04 0.97 18.10
CA GLY A 386 -19.56 2.07 18.94
C GLY A 386 -19.47 1.66 20.40
N LYS A 387 -18.52 2.28 21.13
CA LYS A 387 -18.30 2.11 22.57
C LYS A 387 -19.62 1.96 23.33
N ASP A 388 -19.77 0.95 24.18
CA ASP A 388 -20.80 0.88 25.24
C ASP A 388 -20.16 1.12 26.62
N ILE A 389 -20.92 0.98 27.71
CA ILE A 389 -20.35 1.21 29.04
C ILE A 389 -19.26 0.16 29.35
N GLU A 390 -18.16 0.61 29.95
CA GLU A 390 -17.05 -0.26 30.30
C GLU A 390 -17.49 -1.38 31.26
N PHE A 391 -17.07 -2.60 30.94
CA PHE A 391 -17.34 -3.78 31.74
C PHE A 391 -16.03 -4.27 32.37
N SER A 392 -15.88 -4.04 33.67
CA SER A 392 -14.65 -4.29 34.40
C SER A 392 -14.53 -5.73 34.91
N ALA A 393 -13.34 -6.10 35.39
CA ALA A 393 -13.13 -7.38 36.07
C ALA A 393 -13.94 -7.48 37.39
N ALA A 394 -14.19 -6.35 38.06
CA ALA A 394 -15.04 -6.32 39.25
C ALA A 394 -16.51 -6.62 38.90
N ASP A 395 -16.97 -6.14 37.75
CA ASP A 395 -18.31 -6.45 37.26
C ASP A 395 -18.42 -7.94 36.90
N GLU A 396 -17.39 -8.51 36.25
CA GLU A 396 -17.34 -9.95 35.98
C GLU A 396 -17.43 -10.78 37.28
N ALA A 397 -16.72 -10.37 38.34
CA ALA A 397 -16.78 -11.03 39.64
C ALA A 397 -18.17 -10.93 40.28
N PHE A 398 -18.83 -9.77 40.20
CA PHE A 398 -20.21 -9.58 40.67
C PHE A 398 -21.16 -10.55 39.96
N TRP A 399 -21.08 -10.65 38.63
CA TRP A 399 -21.98 -11.50 37.84
C TRP A 399 -21.74 -13.01 38.04
N ASN A 400 -20.52 -13.40 38.40
CA ASN A 400 -20.14 -14.78 38.64
C ASN A 400 -20.40 -15.26 40.08
N ASP A 401 -20.94 -14.41 40.96
CA ASP A 401 -21.42 -14.84 42.28
C ASP A 401 -22.59 -15.82 42.10
N PRO A 402 -22.47 -17.09 42.56
CA PRO A 402 -23.54 -18.07 42.47
C PRO A 402 -24.75 -17.71 43.37
N ASN A 403 -24.57 -16.86 44.38
CA ASN A 403 -25.65 -16.41 45.27
C ASN A 403 -26.40 -15.19 44.73
N LEU A 404 -25.85 -14.51 43.70
CA LEU A 404 -26.54 -13.42 43.04
C LEU A 404 -27.75 -13.98 42.28
N THR A 405 -28.94 -13.69 42.80
CA THR A 405 -30.22 -14.11 42.24
C THR A 405 -31.11 -12.89 41.98
N PHE A 406 -31.95 -12.99 40.96
CA PHE A 406 -32.99 -12.00 40.66
C PHE A 406 -34.35 -12.69 40.66
N PRO A 407 -35.44 -11.97 40.98
CA PRO A 407 -36.78 -12.52 40.86
C PRO A 407 -37.03 -13.01 39.43
N SER A 408 -37.48 -14.26 39.28
CA SER A 408 -37.83 -14.80 37.96
C SER A 408 -38.99 -14.02 37.36
N GLN A 409 -38.93 -13.77 36.06
CA GLN A 409 -39.95 -13.08 35.30
C GLN A 409 -40.27 -13.85 34.01
N VAL A 410 -41.45 -13.65 33.45
CA VAL A 410 -41.85 -14.29 32.19
C VAL A 410 -41.47 -13.38 31.03
N LEU A 411 -40.86 -13.94 29.98
CA LEU A 411 -40.56 -13.19 28.76
C LEU A 411 -41.85 -12.61 28.15
N PRO A 412 -41.78 -11.41 27.53
CA PRO A 412 -42.92 -10.85 26.81
C PRO A 412 -43.24 -11.66 25.55
N SER A 413 -44.46 -11.52 25.02
CA SER A 413 -44.76 -12.00 23.67
C SER A 413 -44.00 -11.18 22.62
N LEU A 414 -43.73 -11.77 21.46
CA LEU A 414 -43.07 -11.09 20.35
C LEU A 414 -43.85 -9.83 19.96
N ALA A 415 -45.17 -9.94 19.81
CA ALA A 415 -46.02 -8.81 19.45
C ALA A 415 -45.92 -7.65 20.46
N ASN A 416 -45.93 -7.95 21.77
CA ASN A 416 -45.82 -6.91 22.80
C ASN A 416 -44.43 -6.28 22.82
N PHE A 417 -43.38 -7.10 22.68
CA PHE A 417 -42.01 -6.62 22.65
C PHE A 417 -41.74 -5.73 21.43
N THR A 418 -42.12 -6.19 20.23
CA THR A 418 -41.98 -5.43 18.98
C THR A 418 -42.76 -4.11 19.02
N ALA A 419 -43.99 -4.11 19.56
CA ALA A 419 -44.80 -2.89 19.67
C ALA A 419 -44.16 -1.83 20.59
N ASN A 420 -43.33 -2.25 21.54
CA ASN A 420 -42.64 -1.38 22.49
C ASN A 420 -41.17 -1.15 22.14
N PHE A 421 -40.63 -1.83 21.13
CA PHE A 421 -39.24 -1.69 20.74
C PHE A 421 -39.02 -0.35 20.01
N PRO A 422 -38.15 0.52 20.53
CA PRO A 422 -37.86 1.80 19.89
C PRO A 422 -36.99 1.54 18.66
N SER A 423 -37.61 1.29 17.51
CA SER A 423 -36.93 0.96 16.26
C SER A 423 -36.09 2.11 15.71
N HIS A 424 -34.97 1.81 15.04
CA HIS A 424 -34.21 2.79 14.26
C HIS A 424 -35.00 3.41 13.10
N GLN A 425 -36.09 2.78 12.67
CA GLN A 425 -36.99 3.31 11.64
C GLN A 425 -37.99 4.33 12.22
N ASN A 426 -38.16 4.38 13.55
CA ASN A 426 -39.02 5.35 14.18
C ASN A 426 -38.27 6.69 14.29
N PRO A 427 -38.78 7.79 13.68
CA PRO A 427 -38.09 9.08 13.67
C PRO A 427 -37.91 9.69 15.06
N ASN A 428 -38.66 9.24 16.06
CA ASN A 428 -38.50 9.68 17.45
C ASN A 428 -37.32 9.01 18.17
N TYR A 429 -36.78 7.92 17.60
CA TYR A 429 -35.71 7.11 18.20
C TYR A 429 -34.65 6.72 17.17
N ALA A 430 -34.59 7.37 16.00
CA ALA A 430 -33.74 6.95 14.90
C ALA A 430 -32.25 7.08 15.25
N THR A 431 -31.90 8.11 16.01
CA THR A 431 -30.52 8.41 16.43
C THR A 431 -30.28 8.10 17.91
N SER A 432 -29.00 7.99 18.28
CA SER A 432 -28.57 7.83 19.67
C SER A 432 -29.03 9.01 20.53
N THR A 433 -28.82 10.25 20.07
CA THR A 433 -29.28 11.48 20.74
C THR A 433 -30.77 11.44 21.05
N GLN A 434 -31.59 11.03 20.07
CA GLN A 434 -33.03 10.96 20.25
C GLN A 434 -33.43 9.89 21.27
N MET A 435 -32.80 8.71 21.20
CA MET A 435 -33.08 7.61 22.13
C MET A 435 -32.69 7.96 23.57
N TYR A 436 -31.48 8.50 23.78
CA TYR A 436 -31.02 8.94 25.10
C TYR A 436 -31.88 10.08 25.66
N ALA A 437 -32.23 11.07 24.83
CA ALA A 437 -33.12 12.16 25.24
C ALA A 437 -34.52 11.67 25.65
N ALA A 438 -35.05 10.65 24.95
CA ALA A 438 -36.35 10.06 25.27
C ALA A 438 -36.36 9.32 26.62
N VAL A 439 -35.24 8.73 27.03
CA VAL A 439 -35.07 8.10 28.35
C VAL A 439 -34.81 9.15 29.43
N GLY A 440 -34.02 10.17 29.12
CA GLY A 440 -33.60 11.19 30.07
C GLY A 440 -32.75 10.61 31.21
N GLY A 441 -32.75 11.31 32.34
CA GLY A 441 -32.10 10.84 33.58
C GLY A 441 -30.59 10.61 33.45
N ALA A 442 -30.09 9.64 34.21
CA ALA A 442 -28.68 9.25 34.19
C ALA A 442 -28.21 8.74 32.81
N PRO A 443 -28.97 7.91 32.06
CA PRO A 443 -28.61 7.53 30.70
C PRO A 443 -28.27 8.73 29.79
N ASN A 444 -29.15 9.73 29.72
CA ASN A 444 -28.92 10.90 28.87
C ASN A 444 -27.72 11.72 29.34
N SER A 445 -27.53 11.89 30.64
CA SER A 445 -26.36 12.60 31.19
C SER A 445 -25.05 11.92 30.82
N ILE A 446 -24.98 10.58 30.90
CA ILE A 446 -23.80 9.81 30.51
C ILE A 446 -23.50 9.97 29.02
N PHE A 447 -24.53 9.88 28.17
CA PHE A 447 -24.41 10.13 26.74
C PHE A 447 -23.80 11.51 26.45
N LEU A 448 -24.35 12.57 27.07
CA LEU A 448 -23.88 13.94 26.88
C LEU A 448 -22.44 14.16 27.39
N SER A 449 -22.02 13.47 28.45
CA SER A 449 -20.67 13.64 29.02
C SER A 449 -19.59 12.82 28.32
N SER A 450 -19.93 11.63 27.81
CA SER A 450 -18.95 10.68 27.25
C SER A 450 -18.92 10.67 25.72
N GLY A 451 -19.99 11.13 25.07
CA GLY A 451 -20.20 10.96 23.63
C GLY A 451 -20.50 9.52 23.20
N ASN A 452 -20.64 8.59 24.15
CA ASN A 452 -20.92 7.19 23.90
C ASN A 452 -22.34 7.01 23.32
N GLY A 453 -22.43 6.79 22.01
CA GLY A 453 -23.68 6.74 21.27
C GLY A 453 -24.34 5.36 21.18
N ASN A 454 -23.80 4.30 21.79
CA ASN A 454 -24.38 2.97 21.64
C ASN A 454 -25.73 2.89 22.37
N THR A 455 -26.76 2.39 21.70
CA THR A 455 -28.13 2.32 22.24
C THR A 455 -28.71 0.91 22.29
N CYS A 456 -27.94 -0.12 21.95
CA CYS A 456 -28.45 -1.50 21.82
C CYS A 456 -29.16 -1.97 23.12
N ALA A 457 -28.45 -2.01 24.24
CA ALA A 457 -28.99 -2.40 25.54
C ALA A 457 -30.05 -1.43 26.07
N LEU A 458 -29.95 -0.14 25.74
CA LEU A 458 -30.92 0.88 26.13
C LEU A 458 -32.28 0.63 25.47
N ARG A 459 -32.30 0.31 24.17
CA ARG A 459 -33.53 0.02 23.40
C ARG A 459 -34.22 -1.23 23.91
N VAL A 460 -33.45 -2.28 24.20
CA VAL A 460 -33.98 -3.54 24.73
C VAL A 460 -34.51 -3.33 26.15
N SER A 461 -33.77 -2.60 27.01
CA SER A 461 -34.24 -2.20 28.34
C SER A 461 -35.56 -1.45 28.27
N TRP A 462 -35.67 -0.46 27.36
CA TRP A 462 -36.88 0.31 27.13
C TRP A 462 -38.08 -0.54 26.74
N ALA A 463 -37.89 -1.52 25.86
CA ALA A 463 -38.92 -2.44 25.42
C ALA A 463 -39.38 -3.36 26.56
N LEU A 464 -38.45 -3.97 27.29
CA LEU A 464 -38.74 -4.85 28.44
C LEU A 464 -39.55 -4.10 29.52
N LEU A 465 -39.10 -2.89 29.90
CA LEU A 465 -39.76 -2.06 30.91
C LEU A 465 -41.19 -1.64 30.54
N ARG A 466 -41.51 -1.59 29.24
CA ARG A 466 -42.86 -1.30 28.73
C ARG A 466 -43.72 -2.56 28.58
N CYS A 467 -43.07 -3.72 28.47
CA CYS A 467 -43.75 -5.01 28.57
C CYS A 467 -44.08 -5.43 30.02
N GLY A 468 -43.75 -4.59 31.02
CA GLY A 468 -44.01 -4.85 32.43
C GLY A 468 -42.88 -5.55 33.18
N ILE A 469 -41.78 -5.86 32.50
CA ILE A 469 -40.58 -6.43 33.11
C ILE A 469 -39.92 -5.39 34.01
N GLN A 470 -39.53 -5.79 35.20
CA GLN A 470 -38.83 -4.95 36.16
C GLN A 470 -37.32 -5.17 36.04
N ILE A 471 -36.58 -4.10 35.75
CA ILE A 471 -35.12 -4.08 35.83
C ILE A 471 -34.76 -3.47 37.19
N PRO A 472 -34.07 -4.20 38.08
CA PRO A 472 -33.71 -3.70 39.39
C PRO A 472 -32.56 -2.69 39.32
N ASN A 473 -32.33 -1.97 40.42
CA ASN A 473 -31.09 -1.24 40.61
C ASN A 473 -29.94 -2.21 40.81
N ILE A 474 -29.07 -2.33 39.82
CA ILE A 474 -27.81 -3.07 39.90
C ILE A 474 -26.70 -2.02 39.91
N PRO A 475 -25.97 -1.87 41.04
CA PRO A 475 -24.90 -0.90 41.16
C PRO A 475 -23.94 -0.99 39.97
N THR A 476 -23.55 0.16 39.42
CA THR A 476 -22.66 0.33 38.24
C THR A 476 -23.16 -0.25 36.91
N GLN A 477 -24.19 -1.11 36.90
CA GLN A 477 -24.66 -1.80 35.70
C GLN A 477 -25.95 -1.20 35.11
N THR A 478 -26.78 -0.58 35.95
CA THR A 478 -28.05 0.01 35.54
C THR A 478 -28.18 1.46 35.98
N PHE A 479 -28.89 2.26 35.18
CA PHE A 479 -28.95 3.71 35.34
C PHE A 479 -30.39 4.19 35.39
N LEU A 480 -30.70 5.08 36.34
CA LEU A 480 -32.03 5.60 36.56
C LEU A 480 -32.43 6.61 35.46
N GLY A 481 -33.43 6.26 34.66
CA GLY A 481 -34.05 7.14 33.67
C GLY A 481 -34.93 8.22 34.30
N ALA A 482 -35.36 9.20 33.50
CA ALA A 482 -36.25 10.27 33.99
C ALA A 482 -37.64 9.76 34.39
N ASP A 483 -38.03 8.59 33.89
CA ASP A 483 -39.27 7.89 34.23
C ASP A 483 -39.20 7.08 35.54
N GLY A 484 -38.07 7.15 36.25
CA GLY A 484 -37.87 6.43 37.50
C GLY A 484 -37.58 4.94 37.35
N LYS A 485 -37.29 4.46 36.13
CA LYS A 485 -36.93 3.06 35.85
C LYS A 485 -35.42 2.90 35.61
N TYR A 486 -34.90 1.69 35.80
CA TYR A 486 -33.48 1.38 35.60
C TYR A 486 -33.22 0.78 34.22
N TYR A 487 -32.16 1.23 33.56
CA TYR A 487 -31.79 0.85 32.19
C TYR A 487 -30.37 0.29 32.13
N PHE A 488 -30.16 -0.77 31.34
CA PHE A 488 -28.80 -1.18 30.95
C PHE A 488 -28.28 -0.31 29.82
N LEU A 489 -26.98 -0.03 29.84
CA LEU A 489 -26.24 0.67 28.77
C LEU A 489 -25.17 -0.21 28.09
N GLY A 490 -25.02 -1.47 28.52
CA GLY A 490 -24.09 -2.43 27.91
C GLY A 490 -24.76 -3.77 27.66
N ALA A 491 -24.39 -4.43 26.56
CA ALA A 491 -25.00 -5.70 26.17
C ALA A 491 -24.59 -6.85 27.09
N LYS A 492 -23.30 -6.93 27.48
CA LYS A 492 -22.78 -7.98 28.36
C LYS A 492 -23.44 -8.03 29.75
N PRO A 493 -23.61 -6.93 30.50
CA PRO A 493 -24.30 -6.99 31.78
C PRO A 493 -25.79 -7.30 31.64
N MET A 494 -26.43 -6.81 30.57
CA MET A 494 -27.81 -7.14 30.28
C MET A 494 -27.99 -8.64 30.03
N LEU A 495 -27.09 -9.26 29.26
CA LEU A 495 -27.07 -10.70 29.03
C LEU A 495 -26.99 -11.50 30.33
N LYS A 496 -26.05 -11.14 31.21
CA LYS A 496 -25.88 -11.82 32.51
C LYS A 496 -27.13 -11.70 33.39
N TRP A 497 -27.77 -10.53 33.39
CA TRP A 497 -29.05 -10.33 34.06
C TRP A 497 -30.18 -11.17 33.46
N MET A 498 -30.28 -11.23 32.13
CA MET A 498 -31.30 -12.00 31.43
C MET A 498 -31.22 -13.49 31.77
N LYS A 499 -30.02 -14.09 31.76
CA LYS A 499 -29.84 -15.51 32.17
C LYS A 499 -30.31 -15.76 33.61
N LYS A 500 -30.00 -14.86 34.54
CA LYS A 500 -30.43 -14.99 35.94
C LYS A 500 -31.93 -14.70 36.17
N THR A 501 -32.60 -13.99 35.25
CA THR A 501 -34.01 -13.56 35.39
C THR A 501 -34.98 -14.45 34.62
N PHE A 502 -34.63 -14.82 33.39
CA PHE A 502 -35.47 -15.59 32.47
C PHE A 502 -35.04 -17.06 32.36
N GLY A 503 -33.87 -17.41 32.89
CA GLY A 503 -33.27 -18.74 32.72
C GLY A 503 -32.42 -18.83 31.45
N GLU A 504 -32.10 -20.06 31.07
CA GLU A 504 -31.32 -20.36 29.86
C GLU A 504 -32.00 -19.83 28.60
N GLU A 505 -31.17 -19.46 27.63
CA GLU A 505 -31.57 -19.07 26.29
C GLU A 505 -32.28 -20.19 25.54
N SER A 506 -33.10 -19.80 24.57
CA SER A 506 -33.80 -20.74 23.69
C SER A 506 -32.87 -21.34 22.64
N ILE A 507 -31.89 -20.56 22.19
CA ILE A 507 -30.86 -20.97 21.24
C ILE A 507 -29.53 -20.41 21.75
N TRP A 508 -28.53 -21.29 21.85
CA TRP A 508 -27.15 -20.95 22.13
C TRP A 508 -26.30 -21.32 20.92
N LEU A 509 -25.53 -20.35 20.42
CA LEU A 509 -24.56 -20.55 19.34
C LEU A 509 -23.20 -20.07 19.84
N ASP A 510 -22.13 -20.57 19.23
CA ASP A 510 -20.77 -20.11 19.47
C ASP A 510 -20.01 -19.99 18.14
N SER A 511 -18.74 -19.64 18.18
CA SER A 511 -17.91 -19.49 16.99
C SER A 511 -17.81 -20.74 16.11
N SER A 512 -18.11 -21.95 16.65
CA SER A 512 -18.13 -23.17 15.85
C SER A 512 -19.30 -23.21 14.85
N TYR A 513 -20.37 -22.45 15.09
CA TYR A 513 -21.52 -22.32 14.19
C TYR A 513 -21.34 -21.22 13.15
N ALA A 514 -20.33 -20.35 13.26
CA ALA A 514 -20.18 -19.20 12.38
C ALA A 514 -20.02 -19.62 10.90
N GLY A 515 -19.31 -20.72 10.64
CA GLY A 515 -18.96 -21.11 9.27
C GLY A 515 -18.12 -20.02 8.57
N ASN A 516 -18.21 -19.96 7.24
CA ASN A 516 -17.49 -18.93 6.47
C ASN A 516 -18.17 -17.56 6.65
N ASN A 517 -17.45 -16.58 7.18
CA ASN A 517 -17.93 -15.21 7.40
C ASN A 517 -19.26 -15.09 8.18
N GLY A 518 -19.57 -16.04 9.07
CA GLY A 518 -20.82 -16.00 9.84
C GLY A 518 -22.04 -16.60 9.15
N GLN A 519 -21.88 -17.18 7.96
CA GLN A 519 -22.99 -17.75 7.20
C GLN A 519 -23.78 -18.80 8.01
N GLY A 520 -23.11 -19.60 8.83
CA GLY A 520 -23.82 -20.62 9.62
C GLY A 520 -24.74 -20.00 10.68
N PHE A 521 -24.44 -18.80 11.19
CA PHE A 521 -25.39 -18.04 12.02
C PHE A 521 -26.59 -17.59 11.19
N PHE A 522 -26.37 -17.05 9.99
CA PHE A 522 -27.45 -16.63 9.10
C PHE A 522 -28.41 -17.78 8.78
N ASP A 523 -27.85 -18.95 8.46
CA ASP A 523 -28.62 -20.13 8.08
C ASP A 523 -29.41 -20.68 9.27
N THR A 524 -28.77 -20.74 10.45
CA THR A 524 -29.39 -21.27 11.68
C THR A 524 -30.49 -20.36 12.22
N LEU A 525 -30.31 -19.05 12.10
CA LEU A 525 -31.22 -18.04 12.67
C LEU A 525 -32.31 -17.59 11.71
N ASN A 526 -32.34 -18.16 10.50
CA ASN A 526 -33.39 -17.88 9.55
C ASN A 526 -34.76 -18.24 10.14
N SER A 527 -35.70 -17.28 10.12
CA SER A 527 -37.04 -17.41 10.73
C SER A 527 -37.10 -17.38 12.27
N VAL A 528 -35.97 -17.16 12.95
CA VAL A 528 -35.96 -16.96 14.41
C VAL A 528 -36.41 -15.54 14.75
N SER A 529 -37.24 -15.39 15.78
CA SER A 529 -37.67 -14.08 16.29
C SER A 529 -37.54 -14.03 17.81
N GLY A 530 -37.03 -12.91 18.32
CA GLY A 530 -36.92 -12.68 19.76
C GLY A 530 -35.85 -11.65 20.13
N ILE A 531 -35.24 -11.85 21.30
CA ILE A 531 -34.14 -11.00 21.79
C ILE A 531 -32.83 -11.67 21.43
N TYR A 532 -32.07 -11.05 20.54
CA TYR A 532 -30.79 -11.54 20.03
C TYR A 532 -29.64 -10.91 20.78
N VAL A 533 -28.65 -11.71 21.19
CA VAL A 533 -27.42 -11.24 21.83
C VAL A 533 -26.19 -11.84 21.15
N MET A 534 -25.24 -10.97 20.81
CA MET A 534 -23.91 -11.31 20.31
C MET A 534 -22.85 -10.72 21.24
N ILE A 535 -21.80 -11.48 21.49
CA ILE A 535 -20.63 -11.02 22.26
C ILE A 535 -19.40 -11.17 21.35
N PRO A 536 -18.66 -10.08 21.08
CA PRO A 536 -17.50 -10.14 20.20
C PRO A 536 -16.35 -10.91 20.85
N ASN A 537 -15.51 -11.51 20.01
CA ASN A 537 -14.25 -12.12 20.45
C ASN A 537 -13.24 -11.04 20.85
N ASP A 538 -13.24 -9.90 20.15
CA ASP A 538 -12.47 -8.71 20.49
C ASP A 538 -13.40 -7.51 20.78
N PRO A 539 -13.72 -7.23 22.06
CA PRO A 539 -14.53 -6.08 22.45
C PRO A 539 -13.75 -4.75 22.44
N SER A 540 -12.45 -4.74 22.11
CA SER A 540 -11.62 -3.54 22.16
C SER A 540 -11.97 -2.54 21.06
N ALA A 541 -11.48 -1.31 21.20
CA ALA A 541 -11.64 -0.25 20.18
C ALA A 541 -11.02 -0.59 18.82
N ALA A 542 -10.07 -1.52 18.77
CA ALA A 542 -9.48 -2.01 17.52
C ALA A 542 -10.35 -3.09 16.83
N GLY A 543 -11.24 -3.73 17.59
CA GLY A 543 -12.19 -4.73 17.11
C GLY A 543 -13.62 -4.17 17.07
N PHE A 544 -14.51 -4.74 17.88
CA PHE A 544 -15.93 -4.40 17.86
C PHE A 544 -16.29 -3.06 18.53
N ASP A 545 -15.38 -2.54 19.36
CA ASP A 545 -15.55 -1.34 20.19
C ASP A 545 -16.83 -1.41 21.05
N ALA A 546 -17.23 -2.57 21.55
CA ALA A 546 -18.33 -2.70 22.51
C ALA A 546 -18.25 -4.05 23.24
N SER A 547 -18.87 -4.13 24.43
CA SER A 547 -18.98 -5.38 25.19
C SER A 547 -19.85 -6.44 24.51
N GLY A 548 -20.68 -6.04 23.55
CA GLY A 548 -21.60 -6.88 22.81
C GLY A 548 -22.63 -6.09 22.02
N HIS A 549 -23.54 -6.82 21.38
CA HIS A 549 -24.75 -6.28 20.77
C HIS A 549 -25.97 -7.03 21.28
N ILE A 550 -27.06 -6.30 21.49
CA ILE A 550 -28.35 -6.87 21.86
C ILE A 550 -29.46 -6.14 21.11
N ASP A 551 -30.38 -6.90 20.51
CA ASP A 551 -31.36 -6.33 19.60
C ASP A 551 -32.66 -7.14 19.54
N LEU A 552 -33.67 -6.55 18.91
CA LEU A 552 -34.83 -7.27 18.40
C LEU A 552 -34.45 -7.97 17.09
N MET A 553 -34.59 -9.29 17.08
CA MET A 553 -34.54 -10.11 15.86
C MET A 553 -35.96 -10.49 15.44
N THR A 554 -36.27 -10.32 14.16
CA THR A 554 -37.53 -10.73 13.53
C THR A 554 -37.24 -11.49 12.26
N ASN A 555 -37.64 -12.76 12.20
CA ASN A 555 -37.40 -13.67 11.08
C ASN A 555 -35.92 -13.77 10.63
N GLY A 556 -35.00 -13.73 11.60
CA GLY A 556 -33.56 -13.78 11.36
C GLY A 556 -32.94 -12.46 10.88
N ASP A 557 -33.66 -11.33 10.99
CA ASP A 557 -33.18 -9.98 10.68
C ASP A 557 -33.22 -9.11 11.92
N CYS A 558 -32.18 -8.30 12.16
CA CYS A 558 -32.03 -7.50 13.39
C CYS A 558 -32.38 -6.04 13.12
N ASN A 559 -32.95 -5.34 14.10
CA ASN A 559 -33.38 -3.96 13.87
C ASN A 559 -32.24 -2.98 13.58
N GLY A 560 -31.10 -3.13 14.27
CA GLY A 560 -29.89 -2.31 14.19
C GLY A 560 -28.69 -3.00 13.53
N GLY A 561 -28.87 -4.19 12.96
CA GLY A 561 -27.79 -5.03 12.40
C GLY A 561 -27.56 -6.29 13.22
N CYS A 562 -27.26 -7.42 12.58
CA CYS A 562 -27.02 -8.68 13.30
C CYS A 562 -25.55 -8.94 13.62
N TYR A 563 -24.62 -8.42 12.82
CA TYR A 563 -23.17 -8.56 13.06
C TYR A 563 -22.71 -10.03 13.14
N PHE A 564 -23.11 -10.86 12.17
CA PHE A 564 -22.72 -12.27 12.11
C PHE A 564 -21.25 -12.50 11.74
N ASN A 565 -20.48 -11.45 11.43
CA ASN A 565 -19.04 -11.53 11.16
C ASN A 565 -18.31 -12.41 12.22
N PRO A 566 -17.39 -13.30 11.79
CA PRO A 566 -16.63 -14.23 12.66
C PRO A 566 -15.86 -13.59 13.83
N GLU A 567 -15.57 -12.30 13.78
CA GLU A 567 -14.94 -11.56 14.89
C GLU A 567 -15.89 -11.37 16.09
N GLY A 568 -17.20 -11.65 15.93
CA GLY A 568 -18.13 -11.75 17.05
C GLY A 568 -19.10 -12.92 16.96
N GLY A 569 -19.16 -13.72 18.03
CA GLY A 569 -20.06 -14.86 18.11
C GLY A 569 -21.47 -14.43 18.47
N VAL A 570 -22.48 -14.92 17.73
CA VAL A 570 -23.82 -15.04 18.31
C VAL A 570 -23.69 -15.87 19.57
N LYS A 571 -24.23 -15.40 20.69
CA LYS A 571 -24.12 -16.13 21.96
C LYS A 571 -25.45 -16.70 22.39
N ASP A 572 -26.44 -15.84 22.55
CA ASP A 572 -27.68 -16.21 23.22
C ASP A 572 -28.89 -15.59 22.51
N ILE A 573 -29.96 -16.37 22.33
CA ILE A 573 -31.23 -15.89 21.80
C ILE A 573 -32.39 -16.38 22.67
N TRP A 574 -33.21 -15.45 23.12
CA TRP A 574 -34.50 -15.76 23.75
C TRP A 574 -35.61 -15.63 22.72
N THR A 575 -36.15 -16.76 22.27
CA THR A 575 -37.29 -16.75 21.34
C THR A 575 -38.51 -16.19 22.02
N LEU A 576 -39.19 -15.26 21.36
CA LEU A 576 -40.45 -14.70 21.85
C LEU A 576 -41.60 -15.27 21.02
N ASN A 577 -42.67 -15.71 21.70
CA ASN A 577 -43.85 -16.30 21.07
C ASN A 577 -44.90 -15.27 20.66
#